data_AF-A0A956HQC5-F1
#
_entry.id   AF-A0A956HQC5-F1
#
_cell.length_a   1.000
_cell.length_b   1.000
_cell.length_c   1.000
_cell.angle_alpha   90.00
_cell.angle_beta   90.00
_cell.angle_gamma   90.00
#
_symmetry.space_group_name_H-M   'P 1'
#
loop_
_entity.id
_entity.type
_entity.pdbx_description
1 polymer ?
#
loop_
_entity_poly.entity_id
_entity_poly.type
_entity_poly.pdbx_seq_one_letter_code
_entity_poly.pdbx_strand_id
1 'polypeptide(L)'
;MNTNAQLHPLATRRARRPTAAKPAILDDLHRALTEERRSLTEITWEQQRLHEARRWSVVELLGKIDLDRLSEGDRVRVWNAGRAELTTKPGADRVARLADAECRRWQGQDDAVAAIMQACGTWSRYWNEEEAHHEVVFNQLSAALGLPAIPDAEFIEFRKIFPDDDMLRTLTLLTISEIVAAVNYSQCATLAEDPGLRALFKQVAADEIQHMGYFISFAKGLVDSGAYQAKEAFAVAHFFVREGGELYGAKREQIEQRDTHVNWWDHIEQGKISTPDAITRKQTLIYSALKRITGITVSSVDEVEDTWMDLVGC
;
A
#
# COMPACT_ATOMS: atom_id res chain seq x y z
N MET A 1 56.50 -19.87 -24.68
CA MET A 1 55.38 -18.94 -24.44
C MET A 1 54.18 -19.45 -25.23
N ASN A 2 53.20 -20.04 -24.55
CA ASN A 2 51.89 -20.36 -25.09
C ASN A 2 50.97 -20.67 -23.91
N THR A 3 49.98 -19.82 -23.66
CA THR A 3 48.83 -20.13 -22.80
C THR A 3 47.58 -19.57 -23.46
N ASN A 4 46.97 -20.44 -24.28
CA ASN A 4 45.61 -20.29 -24.77
C ASN A 4 44.65 -20.30 -23.57
N ALA A 5 44.10 -19.14 -23.22
CA ALA A 5 42.93 -19.06 -22.35
C ALA A 5 41.71 -19.51 -23.18
N GLN A 6 41.25 -20.73 -22.94
CA GLN A 6 39.98 -21.23 -23.47
C GLN A 6 38.84 -20.43 -22.83
N LEU A 7 38.23 -19.54 -23.60
CA LEU A 7 36.94 -18.95 -23.28
C LEU A 7 35.88 -20.05 -23.41
N HIS A 8 35.38 -20.54 -22.28
CA HIS A 8 34.19 -21.39 -22.27
C HIS A 8 33.00 -20.60 -22.83
N PRO A 9 32.22 -21.17 -23.76
CA PRO A 9 31.03 -20.50 -24.24
C PRO A 9 30.02 -20.44 -23.10
N LEU A 10 29.76 -19.22 -22.60
CA LEU A 10 28.57 -18.92 -21.83
C LEU A 10 27.38 -19.33 -22.70
N ALA A 11 26.71 -20.42 -22.32
CA ALA A 11 25.45 -20.78 -22.92
C ALA A 11 24.48 -19.62 -22.67
N THR A 12 24.35 -18.72 -23.66
CA THR A 12 23.34 -17.69 -23.68
C THR A 12 21.99 -18.39 -23.72
N ARG A 13 21.41 -18.62 -22.54
CA ARG A 13 20.02 -19.01 -22.36
C ARG A 13 19.23 -17.89 -23.02
N ARG A 14 18.77 -18.11 -24.26
CA ARG A 14 18.00 -17.13 -25.02
C ARG A 14 16.86 -16.66 -24.12
N ALA A 15 16.90 -15.37 -23.73
CA ALA A 15 15.85 -14.75 -22.96
C ALA A 15 14.52 -15.03 -23.65
N ARG A 16 13.67 -15.80 -22.99
CA ARG A 16 12.33 -16.12 -23.49
C ARG A 16 11.61 -14.78 -23.56
N ARG A 17 11.15 -14.36 -24.75
CA ARG A 17 10.33 -13.13 -24.87
C ARG A 17 9.17 -13.25 -23.87
N PRO A 18 8.89 -12.22 -23.05
CA PRO A 18 7.80 -12.24 -22.09
C PRO A 18 6.50 -12.63 -22.80
N THR A 19 5.79 -13.60 -22.22
CA THR A 19 4.60 -14.21 -22.80
C THR A 19 3.42 -13.24 -22.85
N ALA A 20 2.50 -13.46 -23.79
CA ALA A 20 1.25 -12.72 -24.01
C ALA A 20 0.22 -12.83 -22.85
N ALA A 21 0.61 -13.36 -21.69
CA ALA A 21 -0.26 -13.44 -20.51
C ALA A 21 -0.53 -12.05 -19.93
N LYS A 22 -1.72 -11.84 -19.37
CA LYS A 22 -2.08 -10.62 -18.65
C LYS A 22 -1.13 -10.45 -17.45
N PRO A 23 -0.50 -9.27 -17.26
CA PRO A 23 0.39 -9.06 -16.13
C PRO A 23 -0.40 -9.15 -14.81
N ALA A 24 0.27 -9.65 -13.77
CA ALA A 24 -0.31 -9.85 -12.45
C ALA A 24 0.77 -9.70 -11.36
N ILE A 25 0.33 -9.44 -10.13
CA ILE A 25 1.20 -9.44 -8.96
C ILE A 25 1.74 -10.86 -8.74
N LEU A 26 3.04 -10.98 -8.48
CA LEU A 26 3.65 -12.26 -8.11
C LEU A 26 3.36 -12.52 -6.64
N ASP A 27 2.42 -13.43 -6.34
CA ASP A 27 1.95 -13.64 -4.96
C ASP A 27 2.96 -14.33 -4.03
N ASP A 28 3.98 -15.00 -4.56
CA ASP A 28 4.97 -15.79 -3.81
C ASP A 28 6.40 -15.48 -4.29
N LEU A 29 6.94 -14.36 -3.80
CA LEU A 29 8.25 -13.86 -4.22
C LEU A 29 9.40 -14.75 -3.76
N HIS A 30 9.31 -15.29 -2.54
CA HIS A 30 10.37 -16.13 -1.99
C HIS A 30 10.53 -17.41 -2.81
N ARG A 31 9.42 -18.11 -3.13
CA ARG A 31 9.46 -19.27 -4.03
C ARG A 31 9.94 -18.91 -5.43
N ALA A 32 9.48 -17.77 -5.96
CA ALA A 32 9.89 -17.29 -7.28
C ALA A 32 11.42 -17.10 -7.38
N LEU A 33 12.05 -16.58 -6.33
CA LEU A 33 13.49 -16.34 -6.27
C LEU A 33 14.29 -17.63 -6.01
N THR A 34 13.82 -18.49 -5.11
CA THR A 34 14.59 -19.65 -4.62
C THR A 34 14.36 -20.92 -5.44
N GLU A 35 13.10 -21.28 -5.71
CA GLU A 35 12.73 -22.52 -6.41
C GLU A 35 12.62 -22.30 -7.91
N GLU A 36 11.89 -21.26 -8.34
CA GLU A 36 11.69 -20.95 -9.76
C GLU A 36 12.92 -20.25 -10.38
N ARG A 37 13.85 -19.76 -9.53
CA ARG A 37 15.09 -19.07 -9.89
C ARG A 37 14.85 -17.90 -10.86
N ARG A 38 13.77 -17.14 -10.64
CA ARG A 38 13.53 -15.89 -11.35
C ARG A 38 14.57 -14.87 -10.94
N SER A 39 15.04 -14.11 -11.91
CA SER A 39 15.92 -12.97 -11.66
C SER A 39 15.14 -11.76 -11.15
N LEU A 40 15.82 -10.87 -10.43
CA LEU A 40 15.26 -9.57 -10.02
C LEU A 40 14.79 -8.75 -11.23
N THR A 41 15.47 -8.83 -12.37
CA THR A 41 15.05 -8.19 -13.62
C THR A 41 13.72 -8.73 -14.13
N GLU A 42 13.48 -10.04 -14.03
CA GLU A 42 12.18 -10.63 -14.42
C GLU A 42 11.05 -10.20 -13.47
N ILE A 43 11.32 -10.13 -12.17
CA ILE A 43 10.34 -9.66 -11.17
C ILE A 43 9.97 -8.19 -11.42
N THR A 44 10.97 -7.32 -11.53
CA THR A 44 10.77 -5.88 -11.75
C THR A 44 10.17 -5.58 -13.12
N TRP A 45 10.40 -6.44 -14.10
CA TRP A 45 9.73 -6.38 -15.40
C TRP A 45 8.22 -6.66 -15.30
N GLU A 46 7.81 -7.69 -14.56
CA GLU A 46 6.37 -7.96 -14.36
C GLU A 46 5.69 -6.83 -13.56
N GLN A 47 6.40 -6.21 -12.61
CA GLN A 47 5.93 -4.99 -11.94
C GLN A 47 5.70 -3.83 -12.92
N GLN A 48 6.69 -3.54 -13.79
CA GLN A 48 6.55 -2.52 -14.82
C GLN A 48 5.37 -2.82 -15.76
N ARG A 49 5.24 -4.08 -16.22
CA ARG A 49 4.17 -4.48 -17.12
C ARG A 49 2.79 -4.26 -16.51
N LEU A 50 2.62 -4.58 -15.22
CA LEU A 50 1.34 -4.37 -14.55
C LEU A 50 1.01 -2.89 -14.41
N HIS A 51 1.98 -2.08 -14.00
CA HIS A 51 1.82 -0.64 -13.88
C HIS A 51 1.44 0.01 -15.23
N GLU A 52 2.17 -0.28 -16.30
CA GLU A 52 1.87 0.23 -17.65
C GLU A 52 0.48 -0.19 -18.14
N ALA A 53 0.06 -1.42 -17.86
CA ALA A 53 -1.25 -1.92 -18.28
C ALA A 53 -2.42 -1.23 -17.56
N ARG A 54 -2.15 -0.46 -16.50
CA ARG A 54 -3.15 0.16 -15.63
C ARG A 54 -3.03 1.68 -15.53
N ARG A 55 -2.02 2.26 -16.19
CA ARG A 55 -1.77 3.70 -16.17
C ARG A 55 -3.02 4.48 -16.58
N TRP A 56 -3.29 5.57 -15.86
CA TRP A 56 -4.38 6.48 -16.12
C TRP A 56 -3.89 7.94 -16.02
N SER A 57 -4.70 8.88 -16.51
CA SER A 57 -4.37 10.30 -16.56
C SER A 57 -5.27 11.11 -15.63
N VAL A 58 -4.65 11.86 -14.71
CA VAL A 58 -5.32 12.82 -13.83
C VAL A 58 -6.13 13.84 -14.63
N VAL A 59 -5.52 14.40 -15.69
CA VAL A 59 -6.16 15.42 -16.53
C VAL A 59 -7.39 14.85 -17.24
N GLU A 60 -7.30 13.62 -17.77
CA GLU A 60 -8.41 12.97 -18.46
C GLU A 60 -9.56 12.61 -17.51
N LEU A 61 -9.28 12.18 -16.27
CA LEU A 61 -10.32 11.89 -15.30
C LEU A 61 -10.98 13.17 -14.78
N LEU A 62 -10.23 14.22 -14.48
CA LEU A 62 -10.80 15.52 -14.09
C LEU A 62 -11.72 16.08 -15.16
N GLY A 63 -11.33 15.98 -16.44
CA GLY A 63 -12.16 16.46 -17.55
C GLY A 63 -13.50 15.74 -17.72
N LYS A 64 -13.74 14.62 -17.01
CA LYS A 64 -15.01 13.88 -17.02
C LYS A 64 -15.97 14.30 -15.91
N ILE A 65 -15.53 15.14 -14.97
CA ILE A 65 -16.31 15.54 -13.80
C ILE A 65 -17.10 16.80 -14.13
N ASP A 66 -18.42 16.72 -13.95
CA ASP A 66 -19.31 17.88 -14.08
C ASP A 66 -19.41 18.59 -12.71
N LEU A 67 -18.69 19.72 -12.57
CA LEU A 67 -18.60 20.45 -11.31
C LEU A 67 -19.96 21.00 -10.85
N ASP A 68 -20.85 21.33 -11.78
CA ASP A 68 -22.17 21.91 -11.48
C ASP A 68 -23.14 20.84 -10.94
N ARG A 69 -22.82 19.56 -11.12
CA ARG A 69 -23.63 18.43 -10.66
C ARG A 69 -23.15 17.82 -9.34
N LEU A 70 -22.07 18.34 -8.75
CA LEU A 70 -21.56 17.80 -7.50
C LEU A 70 -22.45 18.22 -6.32
N SER A 71 -22.89 17.21 -5.57
CA SER A 71 -23.64 17.42 -4.33
C SER A 71 -22.74 17.97 -3.22
N GLU A 72 -23.32 18.52 -2.16
CA GLU A 72 -22.55 18.92 -0.97
C GLU A 72 -21.80 17.72 -0.36
N GLY A 73 -22.41 16.54 -0.38
CA GLY A 73 -21.75 15.31 0.06
C GLY A 73 -20.53 14.95 -0.79
N ASP A 74 -20.57 15.23 -2.09
CA ASP A 74 -19.42 15.01 -2.98
C ASP A 74 -18.28 15.98 -2.68
N ARG A 75 -18.59 17.25 -2.43
CA ARG A 75 -17.61 18.26 -2.03
C ARG A 75 -16.87 17.86 -0.75
N VAL A 76 -17.61 17.40 0.26
CA VAL A 76 -17.03 16.91 1.52
C VAL A 76 -16.13 15.69 1.30
N ARG A 77 -16.52 14.75 0.44
CA ARG A 77 -15.69 13.56 0.13
C ARG A 77 -14.42 13.93 -0.60
N VAL A 78 -14.51 14.79 -1.61
CA VAL A 78 -13.35 15.29 -2.36
C VAL A 78 -12.36 15.99 -1.44
N TRP A 79 -12.86 16.87 -0.57
CA TRP A 79 -12.01 17.61 0.36
C TRP A 79 -11.33 16.70 1.39
N ASN A 80 -12.06 15.75 1.97
CA ASN A 80 -11.46 14.77 2.89
C ASN A 80 -10.44 13.87 2.20
N ALA A 81 -10.70 13.45 0.96
CA ALA A 81 -9.76 12.67 0.16
C ALA A 81 -8.45 13.44 -0.10
N GLY A 82 -8.53 14.68 -0.58
CA GLY A 82 -7.34 15.50 -0.86
C GLY A 82 -6.42 15.71 0.34
N ARG A 83 -6.98 15.74 1.55
CA ARG A 83 -6.22 15.81 2.81
C ARG A 83 -5.66 14.47 3.26
N ALA A 84 -6.43 13.38 3.09
CA ALA A 84 -5.96 12.02 3.41
C ALA A 84 -4.70 11.66 2.61
N GLU A 85 -4.71 12.03 1.33
CA GLU A 85 -3.64 11.77 0.38
C GLU A 85 -2.33 12.54 0.67
N LEU A 86 -2.33 13.54 1.55
CA LEU A 86 -1.08 14.25 1.87
C LEU A 86 -0.04 13.39 2.59
N THR A 87 -0.49 12.30 3.21
CA THR A 87 0.38 11.44 4.03
C THR A 87 1.04 10.32 3.22
N THR A 88 0.70 10.15 1.94
CA THR A 88 1.15 9.02 1.12
C THR A 88 2.58 9.19 0.63
N LYS A 89 3.00 10.42 0.26
CA LYS A 89 4.40 10.72 -0.10
C LYS A 89 5.41 10.32 1.00
N PRO A 90 5.25 10.74 2.27
CA PRO A 90 6.13 10.28 3.34
C PRO A 90 6.17 8.76 3.50
N GLY A 91 5.06 8.08 3.25
CA GLY A 91 4.97 6.61 3.25
C GLY A 91 5.86 5.99 2.16
N ALA A 92 5.74 6.47 0.93
CA ALA A 92 6.56 6.02 -0.19
C ALA A 92 8.05 6.30 0.01
N ASP A 93 8.40 7.50 0.49
CA ASP A 93 9.79 7.88 0.77
C ASP A 93 10.40 7.00 1.88
N ARG A 94 9.61 6.63 2.90
CA ARG A 94 10.02 5.67 3.94
C ARG A 94 10.27 4.29 3.36
N VAL A 95 9.36 3.74 2.57
CA VAL A 95 9.52 2.40 1.97
C VAL A 95 10.76 2.31 1.11
N ALA A 96 10.97 3.29 0.22
CA ALA A 96 12.14 3.30 -0.66
C ALA A 96 13.45 3.29 0.13
N ARG A 97 13.55 4.12 1.17
CA ARG A 97 14.74 4.24 2.01
C ARG A 97 14.97 3.01 2.88
N LEU A 98 13.92 2.49 3.52
CA LEU A 98 13.98 1.30 4.36
C LEU A 98 14.34 0.06 3.52
N ALA A 99 13.77 -0.06 2.32
CA ALA A 99 14.04 -1.17 1.42
C ALA A 99 15.48 -1.20 0.93
N ASP A 100 16.08 -0.04 0.60
CA ASP A 100 17.50 0.02 0.25
C ASP A 100 18.38 -0.38 1.43
N ALA A 101 18.13 0.18 2.63
CA ALA A 101 18.89 -0.15 3.84
C ALA A 101 18.83 -1.66 4.16
N GLU A 102 17.64 -2.26 4.13
CA GLU A 102 17.45 -3.68 4.39
C GLU A 102 18.04 -4.56 3.28
N CYS A 103 17.95 -4.13 2.02
CA CYS A 103 18.61 -4.82 0.91
C CYS A 103 20.12 -4.93 1.16
N ARG A 104 20.79 -3.82 1.51
CA ARG A 104 22.24 -3.82 1.81
C ARG A 104 22.57 -4.66 3.04
N ARG A 105 21.69 -4.67 4.05
CA ARG A 105 21.86 -5.50 5.25
C ARG A 105 21.86 -6.99 4.90
N TRP A 106 20.91 -7.44 4.07
CA TRP A 106 20.75 -8.85 3.71
C TRP A 106 21.68 -9.33 2.60
N GLN A 107 22.24 -8.42 1.81
CA GLN A 107 23.14 -8.77 0.71
C GLN A 107 24.34 -9.60 1.19
N GLY A 108 24.52 -10.79 0.61
CA GLY A 108 25.57 -11.74 1.01
C GLY A 108 25.28 -12.55 2.27
N GLN A 109 24.14 -12.30 2.95
CA GLN A 109 23.64 -13.14 4.05
C GLN A 109 22.47 -14.01 3.56
N ASP A 110 21.51 -13.38 2.90
CA ASP A 110 20.39 -14.03 2.22
C ASP A 110 20.04 -13.23 0.96
N ASP A 111 20.52 -13.73 -0.19
CA ASP A 111 20.35 -13.06 -1.48
C ASP A 111 18.89 -13.04 -1.94
N ALA A 112 18.06 -13.99 -1.49
CA ALA A 112 16.64 -14.01 -1.82
C ALA A 112 15.90 -12.90 -1.06
N VAL A 113 16.15 -12.76 0.25
CA VAL A 113 15.60 -11.66 1.04
C VAL A 113 16.09 -10.31 0.53
N ALA A 114 17.38 -10.16 0.22
CA ALA A 114 17.92 -8.94 -0.36
C ALA A 114 17.23 -8.58 -1.70
N ALA A 115 16.94 -9.58 -2.54
CA ALA A 115 16.22 -9.37 -3.80
C ALA A 115 14.75 -8.98 -3.58
N ILE A 116 14.07 -9.53 -2.57
CA ILE A 116 12.71 -9.10 -2.19
C ILE A 116 12.71 -7.62 -1.80
N MET A 117 13.66 -7.20 -0.96
CA MET A 117 13.80 -5.79 -0.55
C MET A 117 14.07 -4.88 -1.75
N GLN A 118 14.99 -5.26 -2.63
CA GLN A 118 15.28 -4.47 -3.83
C GLN A 118 14.08 -4.39 -4.78
N ALA A 119 13.30 -5.47 -4.92
CA ALA A 119 12.07 -5.48 -5.71
C ALA A 119 11.00 -4.58 -5.10
N CYS A 120 10.87 -4.55 -3.77
CA CYS A 120 9.96 -3.66 -3.04
C CYS A 120 10.34 -2.19 -3.23
N GLY A 121 11.60 -1.85 -2.96
CA GLY A 121 12.11 -0.48 -3.15
C GLY A 121 11.98 -0.02 -4.60
N THR A 122 12.22 -0.90 -5.57
CA THR A 122 12.04 -0.58 -7.00
C THR A 122 10.57 -0.35 -7.35
N TRP A 123 9.66 -1.18 -6.85
CA TRP A 123 8.22 -1.01 -7.09
C TRP A 123 7.65 0.26 -6.46
N SER A 124 8.19 0.68 -5.30
CA SER A 124 7.72 1.88 -4.58
C SER A 124 7.72 3.15 -5.43
N ARG A 125 8.51 3.21 -6.51
CA ARG A 125 8.49 4.33 -7.47
C ARG A 125 7.17 4.45 -8.23
N TYR A 126 6.55 3.33 -8.59
CA TYR A 126 5.26 3.32 -9.28
C TYR A 126 4.14 3.64 -8.31
N TRP A 127 4.22 3.06 -7.11
CA TRP A 127 3.31 3.41 -6.02
C TRP A 127 3.34 4.92 -5.77
N ASN A 128 4.53 5.52 -5.61
CA ASN A 128 4.66 6.96 -5.41
C ASN A 128 4.11 7.81 -6.58
N GLU A 129 4.21 7.33 -7.82
CA GLU A 129 3.57 8.00 -8.97
C GLU A 129 2.04 7.91 -8.89
N GLU A 130 1.50 6.74 -8.56
CA GLU A 130 0.07 6.49 -8.40
C GLU A 130 -0.52 7.34 -7.26
N GLU A 131 0.14 7.37 -6.09
CA GLU A 131 -0.22 8.21 -4.94
C GLU A 131 -0.16 9.71 -5.27
N ALA A 132 0.84 10.15 -6.05
CA ALA A 132 0.90 11.54 -6.51
C ALA A 132 -0.29 11.89 -7.41
N HIS A 133 -0.82 10.94 -8.20
CA HIS A 133 -2.05 11.16 -8.95
C HIS A 133 -3.25 11.35 -8.02
N HIS A 134 -3.36 10.54 -6.97
CA HIS A 134 -4.46 10.60 -5.99
C HIS A 134 -4.44 11.95 -5.25
N GLU A 135 -3.29 12.37 -4.77
CA GLU A 135 -3.13 13.67 -4.11
C GLU A 135 -3.50 14.83 -5.05
N VAL A 136 -2.90 14.87 -6.24
CA VAL A 136 -3.07 16.00 -7.17
C VAL A 136 -4.50 16.08 -7.67
N VAL A 137 -5.13 14.94 -7.99
CA VAL A 137 -6.50 14.95 -8.54
C VAL A 137 -7.51 15.50 -7.54
N PHE A 138 -7.44 15.08 -6.27
CA PHE A 138 -8.39 15.55 -5.26
C PHE A 138 -8.12 16.99 -4.83
N ASN A 139 -6.85 17.38 -4.65
CA ASN A 139 -6.53 18.77 -4.28
C ASN A 139 -6.87 19.76 -5.41
N GLN A 140 -6.62 19.39 -6.67
CA GLN A 140 -7.01 20.21 -7.80
C GLN A 140 -8.54 20.32 -7.93
N LEU A 141 -9.27 19.23 -7.67
CA LEU A 141 -10.73 19.25 -7.68
C LEU A 141 -11.29 20.09 -6.53
N SER A 142 -10.72 20.02 -5.32
CA SER A 142 -11.07 20.89 -4.20
C SER A 142 -10.88 22.37 -4.55
N ALA A 143 -9.76 22.72 -5.19
CA ALA A 143 -9.49 24.09 -5.62
C ALA A 143 -10.51 24.56 -6.68
N ALA A 144 -10.82 23.72 -7.67
CA ALA A 144 -11.82 24.03 -8.70
C ALA A 144 -13.23 24.23 -8.12
N LEU A 145 -13.54 23.57 -7.01
CA LEU A 145 -14.80 23.70 -6.27
C LEU A 145 -14.81 24.86 -5.26
N GLY A 146 -13.73 25.64 -5.17
CA GLY A 146 -13.60 26.74 -4.21
C GLY A 146 -13.66 26.30 -2.75
N LEU A 147 -13.24 25.06 -2.46
CA LEU A 147 -13.19 24.54 -1.09
C LEU A 147 -12.00 25.13 -0.34
N PRO A 148 -12.01 25.13 1.01
CA PRO A 148 -10.90 25.64 1.80
C PRO A 148 -9.59 24.97 1.42
N ALA A 149 -8.60 25.79 1.02
CA ALA A 149 -7.26 25.31 0.71
C ALA A 149 -6.55 24.84 1.99
N ILE A 150 -5.67 23.87 1.84
CA ILE A 150 -4.79 23.41 2.91
C ILE A 150 -3.68 24.45 3.06
N PRO A 151 -3.48 25.06 4.24
CA PRO A 151 -2.40 26.02 4.45
C PRO A 151 -1.02 25.40 4.19
N ASP A 152 -0.10 26.16 3.60
CA ASP A 152 1.26 25.68 3.29
C ASP A 152 1.98 25.06 4.50
N ALA A 153 1.83 25.67 5.68
CA ALA A 153 2.44 25.16 6.92
C ALA A 153 1.89 23.77 7.30
N GLU A 154 0.59 23.56 7.12
CA GLU A 154 -0.06 22.28 7.39
C GLU A 154 0.32 21.23 6.33
N PHE A 155 0.37 21.63 5.05
CA PHE A 155 0.84 20.78 3.97
C PHE A 155 2.28 20.29 4.19
N ILE A 156 3.18 21.17 4.66
CA ILE A 156 4.57 20.83 4.99
C ILE A 156 4.64 19.91 6.21
N GLU A 157 3.86 20.20 7.25
CA GLU A 157 3.81 19.40 8.48
C GLU A 157 3.40 17.96 8.21
N PHE A 158 2.37 17.74 7.39
CA PHE A 158 1.90 16.40 7.04
C PHE A 158 2.85 15.62 6.13
N ARG A 159 3.84 16.30 5.54
CA ARG A 159 4.88 15.67 4.74
C ARG A 159 6.14 15.33 5.53
N LYS A 160 6.08 15.41 6.86
CA LYS A 160 7.15 14.88 7.72
C LYS A 160 7.35 13.39 7.48
N ILE A 161 8.62 13.00 7.44
CA ILE A 161 9.02 11.62 7.18
C ILE A 161 8.60 10.75 8.38
N PHE A 162 7.87 9.67 8.11
CA PHE A 162 7.56 8.67 9.12
C PHE A 162 8.85 8.03 9.65
N PRO A 163 8.96 7.77 10.97
CA PRO A 163 10.11 7.06 11.52
C PRO A 163 10.23 5.66 10.90
N ASP A 164 11.45 5.16 10.80
CA ASP A 164 11.67 3.77 10.40
C ASP A 164 11.19 2.80 11.47
N ASP A 165 10.85 1.59 11.03
CA ASP A 165 10.52 0.44 11.86
C ASP A 165 11.05 -0.81 11.13
N ASP A 166 10.81 -1.98 11.70
CA ASP A 166 11.00 -3.25 11.01
C ASP A 166 10.24 -3.27 9.66
N MET A 167 10.84 -3.90 8.65
CA MET A 167 10.26 -3.95 7.30
C MET A 167 8.93 -4.69 7.28
N LEU A 168 8.79 -5.82 7.98
CA LEU A 168 7.53 -6.56 8.02
C LEU A 168 6.43 -5.74 8.69
N ARG A 169 6.75 -5.05 9.80
CA ARG A 169 5.81 -4.13 10.44
C ARG A 169 5.38 -3.01 9.50
N THR A 170 6.34 -2.42 8.78
CA THR A 170 6.09 -1.35 7.80
C THR A 170 5.18 -1.81 6.67
N LEU A 171 5.48 -2.95 6.03
CA LEU A 171 4.66 -3.50 4.95
C LEU A 171 3.27 -3.93 5.42
N THR A 172 3.16 -4.43 6.65
CA THR A 172 1.86 -4.79 7.25
C THR A 172 1.03 -3.54 7.53
N LEU A 173 1.63 -2.50 8.10
CA LEU A 173 0.96 -1.22 8.33
C LEU A 173 0.42 -0.65 7.02
N LEU A 174 1.25 -0.63 5.97
CA LEU A 174 0.84 -0.14 4.66
C LEU A 174 -0.25 -1.01 4.05
N THR A 175 -0.14 -2.33 4.13
CA THR A 175 -1.23 -3.25 3.72
C THR A 175 -2.56 -2.86 4.35
N ILE A 176 -2.58 -2.59 5.66
CA ILE A 176 -3.80 -2.21 6.37
C ILE A 176 -4.27 -0.80 5.96
N SER A 177 -3.35 0.15 5.79
CA SER A 177 -3.66 1.48 5.27
C SER A 177 -4.38 1.42 3.91
N GLU A 178 -3.84 0.64 2.98
CA GLU A 178 -4.41 0.41 1.65
C GLU A 178 -5.79 -0.27 1.72
N ILE A 179 -6.00 -1.22 2.65
CA ILE A 179 -7.32 -1.81 2.90
C ILE A 179 -8.32 -0.73 3.32
N VAL A 180 -7.93 0.14 4.24
CA VAL A 180 -8.80 1.22 4.74
C VAL A 180 -9.15 2.18 3.60
N ALA A 181 -8.16 2.62 2.83
CA ALA A 181 -8.34 3.50 1.69
C ALA A 181 -9.23 2.85 0.62
N ALA A 182 -8.96 1.61 0.22
CA ALA A 182 -9.75 0.86 -0.75
C ALA A 182 -11.24 0.79 -0.36
N VAL A 183 -11.54 0.50 0.91
CA VAL A 183 -12.92 0.43 1.41
C VAL A 183 -13.57 1.81 1.39
N ASN A 184 -12.87 2.84 1.88
CA ASN A 184 -13.39 4.20 1.95
C ASN A 184 -13.66 4.78 0.54
N TYR A 185 -12.75 4.59 -0.40
CA TYR A 185 -12.93 5.05 -1.78
C TYR A 185 -14.00 4.26 -2.53
N SER A 186 -14.12 2.95 -2.27
CA SER A 186 -15.25 2.16 -2.79
C SER A 186 -16.61 2.67 -2.29
N GLN A 187 -16.68 3.13 -1.04
CA GLN A 187 -17.88 3.75 -0.47
C GLN A 187 -18.14 5.11 -1.08
N CYS A 188 -17.12 5.96 -1.21
CA CYS A 188 -17.23 7.25 -1.89
C CYS A 188 -17.73 7.09 -3.33
N ALA A 189 -17.22 6.11 -4.07
CA ALA A 189 -17.71 5.77 -5.41
C ALA A 189 -19.19 5.38 -5.43
N THR A 190 -19.65 4.64 -4.42
CA THR A 190 -21.05 4.21 -4.34
C THR A 190 -21.98 5.40 -4.07
N LEU A 191 -21.51 6.36 -3.28
CA LEU A 191 -22.29 7.52 -2.87
C LEU A 191 -22.18 8.72 -3.82
N ALA A 192 -21.15 8.76 -4.67
CA ALA A 192 -20.94 9.86 -5.61
C ALA A 192 -22.09 9.94 -6.61
N GLU A 193 -22.65 11.14 -6.79
CA GLU A 193 -23.78 11.35 -7.71
C GLU A 193 -23.29 11.51 -9.16
N ASP A 194 -22.26 12.32 -9.36
CA ASP A 194 -21.63 12.54 -10.65
C ASP A 194 -20.91 11.28 -11.18
N PRO A 195 -21.17 10.85 -12.44
CA PRO A 195 -20.50 9.69 -13.03
C PRO A 195 -18.98 9.83 -13.16
N GLY A 196 -18.47 11.04 -13.40
CA GLY A 196 -17.03 11.31 -13.50
C GLY A 196 -16.34 11.12 -12.16
N LEU A 197 -16.88 11.72 -11.10
CA LEU A 197 -16.38 11.59 -9.74
C LEU A 197 -16.48 10.14 -9.24
N ARG A 198 -17.58 9.45 -9.57
CA ARG A 198 -17.72 8.01 -9.31
C ARG A 198 -16.62 7.21 -9.99
N ALA A 199 -16.30 7.53 -11.25
CA ALA A 199 -15.23 6.84 -11.98
C ALA A 199 -13.86 7.13 -11.35
N LEU A 200 -13.61 8.36 -10.91
CA LEU A 200 -12.39 8.72 -10.19
C LEU A 200 -12.22 7.91 -8.91
N PHE A 201 -13.22 7.89 -8.02
CA PHE A 201 -13.15 7.10 -6.79
C PHE A 201 -13.00 5.60 -7.06
N LYS A 202 -13.61 5.06 -8.12
CA LYS A 202 -13.40 3.66 -8.52
C LYS A 202 -11.97 3.39 -8.99
N GLN A 203 -11.36 4.35 -9.71
CA GLN A 203 -9.98 4.22 -10.16
C GLN A 203 -9.03 4.19 -8.97
N VAL A 204 -9.15 5.17 -8.07
CA VAL A 204 -8.35 5.25 -6.85
C VAL A 204 -8.52 3.98 -6.02
N ALA A 205 -9.77 3.56 -5.73
CA ALA A 205 -10.02 2.32 -4.99
C ALA A 205 -9.41 1.06 -5.66
N ALA A 206 -9.34 1.03 -6.99
CA ALA A 206 -8.71 -0.09 -7.70
C ALA A 206 -7.18 -0.08 -7.55
N ASP A 207 -6.58 1.09 -7.45
CA ASP A 207 -5.14 1.26 -7.21
C ASP A 207 -4.80 0.82 -5.78
N GLU A 208 -5.57 1.22 -4.76
CA GLU A 208 -5.34 0.77 -3.37
C GLU A 208 -5.45 -0.75 -3.21
N ILE A 209 -6.38 -1.37 -3.93
CA ILE A 209 -6.50 -2.85 -3.93
C ILE A 209 -5.23 -3.50 -4.52
N GLN A 210 -4.62 -2.87 -5.52
CA GLN A 210 -3.35 -3.32 -6.08
C GLN A 210 -2.18 -3.06 -5.13
N HIS A 211 -2.10 -1.87 -4.53
CA HIS A 211 -1.06 -1.51 -3.58
C HIS A 211 -1.06 -2.50 -2.40
N MET A 212 -2.22 -2.75 -1.80
CA MET A 212 -2.43 -3.80 -0.80
C MET A 212 -1.91 -5.16 -1.30
N GLY A 213 -2.22 -5.55 -2.54
CA GLY A 213 -1.76 -6.80 -3.12
C GLY A 213 -0.24 -6.93 -3.19
N TYR A 214 0.45 -5.84 -3.55
CA TYR A 214 1.91 -5.79 -3.57
C TYR A 214 2.51 -5.85 -2.17
N PHE A 215 2.00 -5.07 -1.23
CA PHE A 215 2.47 -5.11 0.16
C PHE A 215 2.30 -6.48 0.79
N ILE A 216 1.16 -7.16 0.56
CA ILE A 216 0.94 -8.54 0.99
C ILE A 216 2.00 -9.47 0.38
N SER A 217 2.27 -9.36 -0.93
CA SER A 217 3.26 -10.18 -1.61
C SER A 217 4.67 -10.01 -1.04
N PHE A 218 5.11 -8.76 -0.79
CA PHE A 218 6.40 -8.49 -0.16
C PHE A 218 6.45 -9.02 1.27
N ALA A 219 5.46 -8.70 2.10
CA ALA A 219 5.39 -9.14 3.49
C ALA A 219 5.36 -10.67 3.60
N LYS A 220 4.60 -11.35 2.74
CA LYS A 220 4.59 -12.80 2.63
C LYS A 220 5.99 -13.35 2.32
N GLY A 221 6.66 -12.78 1.32
CA GLY A 221 8.02 -13.21 0.96
C GLY A 221 9.01 -13.10 2.12
N LEU A 222 8.86 -12.09 2.99
CA LEU A 222 9.66 -11.94 4.19
C LEU A 222 9.36 -13.01 5.25
N VAL A 223 8.08 -13.32 5.50
CA VAL A 223 7.69 -14.37 6.45
C VAL A 223 8.08 -15.75 5.94
N ASP A 224 7.82 -16.05 4.66
CA ASP A 224 8.15 -17.35 4.04
C ASP A 224 9.66 -17.63 4.02
N SER A 225 10.50 -16.59 3.97
CA SER A 225 11.95 -16.74 4.09
C SER A 225 12.43 -17.16 5.48
N GLY A 226 11.59 -16.99 6.51
CA GLY A 226 11.95 -17.19 7.91
C GLY A 226 12.80 -16.06 8.52
N ALA A 227 13.21 -15.06 7.73
CA ALA A 227 13.99 -13.92 8.19
C ALA A 227 13.18 -12.96 9.09
N TYR A 228 11.85 -12.93 8.94
CA TYR A 228 10.94 -12.12 9.73
C TYR A 228 9.85 -12.99 10.36
N GLN A 229 9.49 -12.68 11.60
CA GLN A 229 8.58 -13.49 12.39
C GLN A 229 7.13 -13.02 12.19
N ALA A 230 6.21 -13.95 11.96
CA ALA A 230 4.78 -13.67 11.74
C ALA A 230 4.14 -12.82 12.85
N LYS A 231 4.63 -12.92 14.08
CA LYS A 231 4.16 -12.13 15.24
C LYS A 231 4.16 -10.62 14.98
N GLU A 232 5.09 -10.11 14.17
CA GLU A 232 5.17 -8.68 13.88
C GLU A 232 4.01 -8.20 13.02
N ALA A 233 3.52 -9.03 12.09
CA ALA A 233 2.33 -8.72 11.32
C ALA A 233 1.07 -8.71 12.20
N PHE A 234 0.97 -9.67 13.13
CA PHE A 234 -0.12 -9.74 14.10
C PHE A 234 -0.11 -8.58 15.09
N ALA A 235 1.06 -8.16 15.59
CA ALA A 235 1.21 -6.99 16.47
C ALA A 235 0.65 -5.72 15.82
N VAL A 236 1.00 -5.48 14.55
CA VAL A 236 0.47 -4.34 13.79
C VAL A 236 -1.04 -4.48 13.58
N ALA A 237 -1.52 -5.66 13.18
CA ALA A 237 -2.95 -5.85 12.99
C ALA A 237 -3.76 -5.63 14.27
N HIS A 238 -3.31 -6.15 15.42
CA HIS A 238 -3.95 -5.95 16.71
C HIS A 238 -4.11 -4.45 17.04
N PHE A 239 -3.07 -3.63 16.81
CA PHE A 239 -3.13 -2.18 17.03
C PHE A 239 -4.27 -1.50 16.24
N PHE A 240 -4.59 -2.01 15.04
CA PHE A 240 -5.67 -1.48 14.21
C PHE A 240 -7.05 -2.00 14.60
N VAL A 241 -7.19 -3.30 14.87
CA VAL A 241 -8.50 -3.96 14.98
C VAL A 241 -9.07 -4.01 16.39
N ARG A 242 -8.23 -3.82 17.44
CA ARG A 242 -8.67 -3.80 18.84
C ARG A 242 -9.70 -2.70 19.10
N GLU A 243 -10.45 -2.83 20.18
CA GLU A 243 -11.38 -1.77 20.62
C GLU A 243 -10.63 -0.43 20.78
N GLY A 244 -11.16 0.64 20.18
CA GLY A 244 -10.51 1.95 20.16
C GLY A 244 -9.24 2.03 19.27
N GLY A 245 -8.92 0.99 18.50
CA GLY A 245 -7.79 0.96 17.57
C GLY A 245 -7.97 1.86 16.34
N GLU A 246 -6.97 1.86 15.46
CA GLU A 246 -6.89 2.79 14.31
C GLU A 246 -8.08 2.68 13.35
N LEU A 247 -8.71 1.51 13.22
CA LEU A 247 -9.87 1.37 12.32
C LEU A 247 -11.05 2.28 12.70
N TYR A 248 -11.11 2.69 13.96
CA TYR A 248 -12.19 3.51 14.48
C TYR A 248 -11.95 5.01 14.24
N GLY A 249 -10.72 5.44 13.96
CA GLY A 249 -10.36 6.80 13.52
C GLY A 249 -11.16 7.92 14.20
N ALA A 250 -11.96 8.65 13.40
CA ALA A 250 -12.86 9.72 13.82
C ALA A 250 -13.98 9.35 14.83
N LYS A 251 -14.20 8.06 15.14
CA LYS A 251 -15.13 7.59 16.18
C LYS A 251 -14.44 7.27 17.50
N ARG A 252 -13.10 7.38 17.58
CA ARG A 252 -12.39 7.18 18.84
C ARG A 252 -12.78 8.26 19.84
N GLU A 253 -13.03 7.85 21.09
CA GLU A 253 -13.34 8.79 22.17
C GLU A 253 -12.15 9.73 22.46
N GLN A 254 -10.93 9.26 22.21
CA GLN A 254 -9.71 10.03 22.37
C GLN A 254 -8.84 9.91 21.12
N ILE A 255 -8.47 11.04 20.53
CA ILE A 255 -7.45 11.11 19.48
C ILE A 255 -6.08 10.97 20.15
N GLU A 256 -5.29 9.99 19.73
CA GLU A 256 -3.92 9.83 20.20
C GLU A 256 -3.06 10.96 19.63
N GLN A 257 -2.47 11.79 20.50
CA GLN A 257 -1.46 12.76 20.06
C GLN A 257 -0.14 12.04 19.81
N ARG A 258 0.39 12.19 18.60
CA ARG A 258 1.65 11.57 18.17
C ARG A 258 2.63 12.66 17.75
N ASP A 259 3.82 12.64 18.35
CA ASP A 259 4.89 13.57 18.00
C ASP A 259 5.55 13.26 16.65
N THR A 260 5.30 12.07 16.10
CA THR A 260 6.03 11.54 14.94
C THR A 260 5.27 11.64 13.62
N HIS A 261 3.93 11.67 13.66
CA HIS A 261 3.09 11.79 12.46
C HIS A 261 1.64 12.10 12.82
N VAL A 262 0.88 12.61 11.84
CA VAL A 262 -0.56 12.85 11.98
C VAL A 262 -1.33 11.79 11.21
N ASN A 263 -2.28 11.12 11.87
CA ASN A 263 -3.25 10.24 11.19
C ASN A 263 -4.46 11.08 10.74
N TRP A 264 -4.53 11.43 9.45
CA TRP A 264 -5.61 12.26 8.92
C TRP A 264 -7.01 11.66 9.11
N TRP A 265 -7.14 10.34 9.18
CA TRP A 265 -8.43 9.67 9.39
C TRP A 265 -9.09 10.02 10.73
N ASP A 266 -8.34 10.57 11.68
CA ASP A 266 -8.85 11.10 12.96
C ASP A 266 -9.45 12.51 12.84
N HIS A 267 -9.12 13.23 11.77
CA HIS A 267 -9.44 14.64 11.57
C HIS A 267 -10.45 14.89 10.44
N ILE A 268 -11.04 13.82 9.90
CA ILE A 268 -12.07 13.90 8.86
C ILE A 268 -13.29 14.64 9.37
N GLU A 269 -13.72 15.66 8.63
CA GLU A 269 -14.96 16.39 8.93
C GLU A 269 -16.16 15.42 8.87
N GLN A 270 -16.99 15.49 9.90
CA GLN A 270 -18.08 14.53 10.13
C GLN A 270 -19.15 14.61 9.02
N GLY A 271 -19.02 13.75 8.03
CA GLY A 271 -20.11 13.11 7.30
C GLY A 271 -20.19 11.63 7.69
N LYS A 272 -21.29 10.93 7.37
CA LYS A 272 -21.43 9.47 7.59
C LYS A 272 -20.46 8.65 6.69
N ILE A 273 -19.15 8.81 6.87
CA ILE A 273 -18.14 8.18 6.02
C ILE A 273 -17.83 6.76 6.50
N SER A 274 -17.99 6.45 7.79
CA SER A 274 -17.77 5.10 8.33
C SER A 274 -19.06 4.49 8.88
N THR A 275 -19.68 3.59 8.13
CA THR A 275 -20.78 2.74 8.60
C THR A 275 -20.23 1.53 9.38
N PRO A 276 -21.00 0.90 10.29
CA PRO A 276 -20.60 -0.35 10.92
C PRO A 276 -20.14 -1.41 9.90
N ASP A 277 -20.86 -1.53 8.78
CA ASP A 277 -20.52 -2.43 7.67
C ASP A 277 -19.12 -2.14 7.08
N ALA A 278 -18.68 -0.88 7.06
CA ALA A 278 -17.35 -0.48 6.62
C ALA A 278 -16.26 -1.08 7.50
N ILE A 279 -16.47 -1.02 8.82
CA ILE A 279 -15.53 -1.54 9.82
C ILE A 279 -15.44 -3.06 9.71
N THR A 280 -16.59 -3.75 9.67
CA THR A 280 -16.62 -5.21 9.49
C THR A 280 -15.92 -5.65 8.21
N ARG A 281 -16.13 -4.90 7.10
CA ARG A 281 -15.43 -5.17 5.84
C ARG A 281 -13.92 -4.97 5.95
N LYS A 282 -13.46 -3.89 6.60
CA LYS A 282 -12.03 -3.63 6.84
C LYS A 282 -11.40 -4.75 7.68
N GLN A 283 -12.03 -5.13 8.80
CA GLN A 283 -11.58 -6.25 9.64
C GLN A 283 -11.46 -7.55 8.85
N THR A 284 -12.49 -7.91 8.07
CA THR A 284 -12.48 -9.12 7.23
C THR A 284 -11.31 -9.12 6.24
N LEU A 285 -11.03 -7.98 5.61
CA LEU A 285 -9.90 -7.84 4.68
C LEU A 285 -8.56 -7.93 5.40
N ILE A 286 -8.43 -7.38 6.61
CA ILE A 286 -7.22 -7.50 7.44
C ILE A 286 -6.97 -8.96 7.80
N TYR A 287 -7.99 -9.70 8.22
CA TYR A 287 -7.85 -11.13 8.53
C TYR A 287 -7.43 -11.94 7.30
N SER A 288 -8.00 -11.60 6.13
CA SER A 288 -7.59 -12.19 4.85
C SER A 288 -6.13 -11.87 4.51
N ALA A 289 -5.70 -10.62 4.74
CA ALA A 289 -4.32 -10.20 4.53
C ALA A 289 -3.36 -10.93 5.47
N LEU A 290 -3.67 -11.04 6.77
CA LEU A 290 -2.89 -11.81 7.74
C LEU A 290 -2.71 -13.26 7.30
N LYS A 291 -3.79 -13.91 6.85
CA LYS A 291 -3.72 -15.27 6.30
C LYS A 291 -2.81 -15.36 5.08
N ARG A 292 -2.87 -14.39 4.16
CA ARG A 292 -2.02 -14.39 2.97
C ARG A 292 -0.56 -14.15 3.33
N ILE A 293 -0.27 -13.25 4.26
CA ILE A 293 1.09 -12.92 4.72
C ILE A 293 1.70 -14.08 5.50
N THR A 294 0.96 -14.66 6.44
CA THR A 294 1.52 -15.57 7.46
C THR A 294 1.15 -17.04 7.28
N GLY A 295 0.12 -17.34 6.46
CA GLY A 295 -0.50 -18.66 6.39
C GLY A 295 -1.46 -18.98 7.54
N ILE A 296 -1.53 -18.15 8.59
CA ILE A 296 -2.35 -18.38 9.79
C ILE A 296 -3.75 -17.79 9.60
N THR A 297 -4.79 -18.57 9.88
CA THR A 297 -6.18 -18.12 9.72
C THR A 297 -6.71 -17.58 11.04
N VAL A 298 -7.31 -16.39 10.99
CA VAL A 298 -8.08 -15.76 12.07
C VAL A 298 -9.37 -15.19 11.49
N SER A 299 -10.37 -14.99 12.35
CA SER A 299 -11.74 -14.61 11.98
C SER A 299 -12.37 -13.58 12.92
N SER A 300 -11.70 -13.22 14.02
CA SER A 300 -12.17 -12.24 15.00
C SER A 300 -11.02 -11.36 15.52
N VAL A 301 -11.37 -10.28 16.23
CA VAL A 301 -10.40 -9.41 16.93
C VAL A 301 -9.67 -10.19 18.01
N ASP A 302 -10.41 -10.97 18.82
CA ASP A 302 -9.84 -11.79 19.88
C ASP A 302 -8.85 -12.82 19.33
N GLU A 303 -9.19 -13.49 18.21
CA GLU A 303 -8.27 -14.45 17.57
C GLU A 303 -6.99 -13.79 17.06
N VAL A 304 -7.02 -12.51 16.64
CA VAL A 304 -5.81 -11.76 16.28
C VAL A 304 -4.92 -11.54 17.50
N GLU A 305 -5.51 -11.19 18.66
CA GLU A 305 -4.77 -10.99 19.90
C GLU A 305 -4.22 -12.31 20.46
N ASP A 306 -5.05 -13.34 20.56
CA ASP A 306 -4.66 -14.66 21.05
C ASP A 306 -3.51 -15.24 20.21
N THR A 307 -3.65 -15.20 18.88
CA THR A 307 -2.59 -15.67 17.97
C THR A 307 -1.32 -14.85 18.12
N TRP A 308 -1.43 -13.53 18.33
CA TRP A 308 -0.26 -12.69 18.57
C TRP A 308 0.47 -13.12 19.85
N MET A 309 -0.26 -13.28 20.96
CA MET A 309 0.30 -13.64 22.26
C MET A 309 0.95 -15.03 22.23
N ASP A 310 0.30 -16.00 21.58
CA ASP A 310 0.85 -17.34 21.34
C ASP A 310 2.19 -17.29 20.58
N LEU A 311 2.28 -16.46 19.54
CA LEU A 311 3.50 -16.30 18.75
C LEU A 311 4.62 -15.53 19.49
N VAL A 312 4.26 -14.72 20.48
CA VAL A 312 5.24 -14.08 21.40
C VAL A 312 5.77 -15.09 22.41
N GLY A 313 4.98 -16.12 22.75
CA GLY A 313 5.31 -17.14 23.74
C GLY A 313 4.88 -16.75 25.16
N CYS A 314 3.77 -16.03 25.29
CA CYS A 314 3.16 -15.63 26.56
C CYS A 314 2.03 -16.58 26.98
#